data_AF-A0A0C9Z0Y3-F1
#
_entry.id   AF-A0A0C9Z0Y3-F1
#
_cell.length_a   1.000
_cell.length_b   1.000
_cell.length_c   1.000
_cell.angle_alpha   90.00
_cell.angle_beta   90.00
_cell.angle_gamma   90.00
#
_symmetry.space_group_name_H-M   'P 1'
#
loop_
_entity.id
_entity.type
_entity.pdbx_description
1 polymer ?
#
loop_
_entity_poly.entity_id
_entity_poly.type
_entity_poly.pdbx_seq_one_letter_code
_entity_poly.pdbx_strand_id
1 'polypeptide(L)'
;RYISHPSAAENNELLLLQALMIELGIRSPRDLPSTLTSSRKVLKSEVHINIKDYVATRGKGQAALRQIMHPSKKSLRREIQKPGRKASLKWVKQRGLRALLVKAFE
;
A
#
# COMPACT_ATOMS: atom_id res chain seq x y z
N ARG A 1 -10.82 6.09 -12.08
CA ARG A 1 -10.37 4.71 -12.42
C ARG A 1 -9.30 4.33 -11.41
N TYR A 2 -9.47 3.25 -10.65
CA TYR A 2 -8.58 2.88 -9.55
C TYR A 2 -7.48 1.93 -10.01
N ILE A 3 -6.30 1.97 -9.39
CA ILE A 3 -5.18 1.10 -9.76
C ILE A 3 -5.56 -0.36 -9.47
N SER A 4 -5.56 -1.16 -10.52
CA SER A 4 -5.72 -2.62 -10.51
C SER A 4 -4.44 -3.22 -11.08
N HIS A 5 -3.99 -4.37 -10.57
CA HIS A 5 -2.80 -5.03 -11.13
C HIS A 5 -3.01 -5.26 -12.64
N PRO A 6 -2.10 -4.81 -13.52
CA PRO A 6 -2.10 -5.29 -14.89
C PRO A 6 -1.74 -6.78 -14.86
N SER A 7 -2.65 -7.65 -15.29
CA SER A 7 -2.29 -9.05 -15.54
C SER A 7 -1.36 -9.08 -16.74
N ALA A 8 -0.19 -9.72 -16.59
CA ALA A 8 0.81 -9.97 -17.62
C ALA A 8 1.60 -8.73 -18.10
N ALA A 9 2.72 -8.45 -17.43
CA ALA A 9 4.01 -8.05 -18.02
C ALA A 9 4.95 -7.65 -16.88
N GLU A 10 6.13 -8.28 -16.80
CA GLU A 10 7.12 -8.18 -15.72
C GLU A 10 7.71 -6.77 -15.48
N ASN A 11 7.26 -5.73 -16.20
CA ASN A 11 7.81 -4.37 -16.14
C ASN A 11 6.90 -3.30 -15.51
N ASN A 12 5.68 -3.64 -15.08
CA ASN A 12 4.73 -2.64 -14.54
C ASN A 12 4.75 -2.50 -13.00
N GLU A 13 5.58 -3.27 -12.30
CA GLU A 13 5.63 -3.19 -10.84
C GLU A 13 6.14 -1.82 -10.37
N LEU A 14 7.15 -1.24 -11.03
CA LEU A 14 7.69 0.06 -10.63
C LEU A 14 6.64 1.16 -10.75
N LEU A 15 5.94 1.21 -11.89
CA LEU A 15 4.85 2.14 -12.13
C LEU A 15 3.72 1.95 -11.13
N LEU A 16 3.39 0.72 -10.76
CA LEU A 16 2.40 0.43 -9.72
C LEU A 16 2.84 1.04 -8.37
N LEU A 17 4.09 0.83 -7.95
CA LEU A 17 4.59 1.36 -6.68
C LEU A 17 4.61 2.89 -6.69
N GLN A 18 5.07 3.49 -7.79
CA GLN A 18 5.08 4.95 -7.97
C GLN A 18 3.68 5.55 -7.97
N ALA A 19 2.74 4.95 -8.71
CA ALA A 19 1.35 5.37 -8.73
C ALA A 19 0.69 5.25 -7.35
N LEU A 20 1.04 4.21 -6.59
CA LEU A 20 0.57 4.03 -5.22
C LEU A 20 1.13 5.09 -4.26
N MET A 21 2.38 5.54 -4.44
CA MET A 21 2.93 6.68 -3.67
C MET A 21 2.18 7.98 -3.94
N ILE A 22 1.80 8.23 -5.20
CA ILE A 22 0.98 9.38 -5.58
C ILE A 22 -0.41 9.23 -4.98
N GLU A 23 -1.07 8.08 -5.13
CA GLU A 23 -2.43 7.84 -4.61
C GLU A 23 -2.50 8.05 -3.09
N LEU A 24 -1.46 7.62 -2.35
CA LEU A 24 -1.37 7.79 -0.90
C LEU A 24 -0.88 9.19 -0.49
N GLY A 25 -0.43 10.02 -1.43
CA GLY A 25 0.06 11.37 -1.17
C GLY A 25 1.38 11.43 -0.39
N ILE A 26 2.24 10.41 -0.55
CA ILE A 26 3.53 10.30 0.14
C ILE A 26 4.67 10.91 -0.68
N ARG A 27 4.56 10.85 -2.01
CA ARG A 27 5.49 11.49 -2.94
C ARG A 27 4.75 12.24 -4.02
N SER A 28 5.36 13.31 -4.50
CA SER A 28 4.90 14.04 -5.68
C SER A 28 5.41 13.33 -6.95
N PRO A 29 4.78 13.54 -8.12
CA PRO A 29 5.25 12.96 -9.39
C PRO A 29 6.70 13.32 -9.75
N ARG A 30 7.25 14.41 -9.18
CA ARG A 30 8.62 14.87 -9.42
C ARG A 30 9.66 14.21 -8.51
N ASP A 31 9.23 13.52 -7.45
CA ASP A 31 10.10 12.92 -6.42
C ASP A 31 9.84 11.41 -6.30
N LEU A 32 9.62 10.76 -7.44
CA LEU A 32 9.38 9.33 -7.50
C LEU A 32 10.70 8.55 -7.65
N PRO A 33 10.93 7.52 -6.83
CA PRO A 33 12.10 6.66 -6.99
C PRO A 33 12.10 5.95 -8.35
N SER A 34 13.25 5.93 -9.02
CA SER A 34 13.44 5.33 -10.35
C SER A 34 13.65 3.81 -10.33
N THR A 35 13.77 3.20 -9.15
CA THR A 35 14.07 1.77 -9.00
C THR A 35 13.04 1.06 -8.13
N LEU A 36 12.81 -0.22 -8.41
CA LEU A 36 11.92 -1.08 -7.63
C LEU A 36 12.33 -1.15 -6.15
N THR A 37 13.62 -1.33 -5.89
CA THR A 37 14.16 -1.43 -4.53
C THR A 37 13.90 -0.17 -3.73
N SER A 38 14.18 1.00 -4.30
CA SER A 38 13.94 2.29 -3.63
C SER A 38 12.44 2.54 -3.42
N SER A 39 11.62 2.17 -4.41
CA SER A 39 10.16 2.28 -4.31
C SER A 39 9.59 1.42 -3.17
N ARG A 40 10.03 0.16 -3.08
CA ARG A 40 9.64 -0.75 -1.99
C ARG A 40 10.14 -0.24 -0.63
N LYS A 41 11.35 0.33 -0.56
CA LYS A 41 11.90 0.89 0.67
C LYS A 41 11.03 2.01 1.21
N VAL A 42 10.70 3.00 0.38
CA VAL A 42 9.84 4.14 0.75
C VAL A 42 8.46 3.66 1.20
N LEU A 43 7.82 2.77 0.43
CA LEU A 43 6.51 2.24 0.81
C LEU A 43 6.58 1.49 2.16
N LYS A 44 7.59 0.65 2.37
CA LYS A 44 7.75 -0.08 3.64
C LYS A 44 8.04 0.83 4.84
N SER A 45 8.70 1.98 4.63
CA SER A 45 9.06 2.91 5.71
C SER A 45 7.97 3.91 6.06
N GLU A 46 7.18 4.34 5.08
CA GLU A 46 6.23 5.45 5.25
C GLU A 46 4.77 4.97 5.20
N VAL A 47 4.47 3.89 4.46
CA VAL A 47 3.11 3.38 4.35
C VAL A 47 2.85 2.32 5.40
N HIS A 48 2.14 2.70 6.44
CA HIS A 48 1.63 1.76 7.43
C HIS A 48 0.10 1.79 7.41
N ILE A 49 -0.53 1.12 6.46
CA ILE A 49 -2.00 1.13 6.32
C ILE A 49 -2.55 -0.30 6.32
N ASN A 50 -3.72 -0.51 6.93
CA ASN A 50 -4.42 -1.78 6.79
C ASN A 50 -5.05 -1.85 5.39
N ILE A 51 -4.84 -2.96 4.68
CA ILE A 51 -5.33 -3.13 3.30
C ILE A 51 -6.87 -3.07 3.23
N LYS A 52 -7.59 -3.55 4.25
CA LYS A 52 -9.06 -3.42 4.33
C LYS A 52 -9.49 -1.96 4.39
N ASP A 53 -8.82 -1.17 5.23
CA ASP A 53 -9.14 0.25 5.42
C ASP A 53 -8.76 1.07 4.18
N TYR A 54 -7.62 0.74 3.56
CA TYR A 54 -7.24 1.30 2.26
C TYR A 54 -8.34 1.04 1.22
N VAL A 55 -8.81 -0.20 1.07
CA VAL A 55 -9.86 -0.52 0.08
C VAL A 55 -11.18 0.20 0.38
N ALA A 56 -11.54 0.35 1.66
CA ALA A 56 -12.75 1.08 2.08
C ALA A 56 -12.64 2.61 1.87
N THR A 57 -11.42 3.16 1.89
CA THR A 57 -11.18 4.61 1.94
C THR A 57 -10.57 5.16 0.65
N ARG A 58 -10.05 4.32 -0.25
CA ARG A 58 -9.37 4.74 -1.49
C ARG A 58 -10.17 5.69 -2.39
N GLY A 59 -11.49 5.68 -2.28
CA GLY A 59 -12.38 6.59 -3.04
C GLY A 59 -12.69 7.93 -2.38
N LYS A 60 -12.22 8.15 -1.14
CA LYS A 60 -12.47 9.37 -0.36
C LYS A 60 -11.34 10.40 -0.49
N GLY A 61 -10.34 10.13 -1.34
CA GLY A 61 -9.21 11.00 -1.61
C GLY A 61 -8.01 10.83 -0.66
N GLN A 62 -6.93 11.55 -0.96
CA GLN A 62 -5.65 11.46 -0.25
C GLN A 62 -5.75 11.84 1.22
N ALA A 63 -6.53 12.86 1.57
CA ALA A 63 -6.67 13.31 2.96
C ALA A 63 -7.23 12.19 3.87
N ALA A 64 -8.26 11.48 3.40
CA ALA A 64 -8.84 10.36 4.12
C ALA A 64 -7.87 9.17 4.23
N LEU A 65 -7.09 8.90 3.18
CA LEU A 65 -6.05 7.86 3.20
C LEU A 65 -4.93 8.16 4.21
N ARG A 66 -4.55 9.43 4.35
CA ARG A 66 -3.55 9.87 5.33
C ARG A 66 -4.05 9.73 6.77
N GLN A 67 -5.34 9.95 7.02
CA GLN A 67 -5.93 9.81 8.35
C GLN A 67 -5.97 8.37 8.86
N ILE A 68 -6.16 7.39 7.97
CA ILE A 68 -6.17 5.96 8.35
C ILE A 68 -4.77 5.34 8.36
N MET A 69 -3.74 6.11 8.00
CA MET A 69 -2.36 5.65 8.02
C MET A 69 -1.85 5.61 9.46
N HIS A 70 -1.30 4.49 9.87
CA HIS A 70 -0.70 4.32 11.18
C HIS A 70 0.63 5.07 11.26
N PRO A 71 0.98 5.60 12.45
CA PRO A 71 2.25 6.32 12.63
C PRO A 71 3.47 5.39 12.57
N SER A 72 3.29 4.07 12.75
CA SER A 72 4.39 3.11 12.70
C SER A 72 3.95 1.70 12.32
N LYS A 73 4.90 0.90 11.81
CA LYS A 73 4.74 -0.54 11.57
C LYS A 73 4.24 -1.28 12.81
N LYS A 74 4.67 -0.89 14.01
CA LYS A 74 4.23 -1.50 15.29
C LYS A 74 2.75 -1.21 15.56
N SER A 75 2.30 0.03 15.36
CA SER A 75 0.88 0.41 15.51
C SER A 75 -0.01 -0.38 14.55
N LEU A 76 0.38 -0.46 13.27
CA LEU A 76 -0.34 -1.27 12.29
C LEU A 76 -0.36 -2.75 12.67
N ARG A 77 0.78 -3.32 13.13
CA ARG A 77 0.87 -4.72 13.57
C ARG A 77 -0.11 -5.03 14.72
N ARG A 78 -0.22 -4.16 15.71
CA ARG A 78 -1.20 -4.30 16.80
C ARG A 78 -2.64 -4.26 16.27
N GLU A 79 -2.91 -3.38 15.31
CA GLU A 79 -4.24 -3.25 14.73
C GLU A 79 -4.66 -4.49 13.93
N ILE A 80 -3.78 -5.04 13.09
CA ILE A 80 -4.09 -6.24 12.29
C ILE A 80 -4.20 -7.52 13.12
N GLN A 81 -3.65 -7.53 14.34
CA GLN A 81 -3.76 -8.65 15.28
C GLN A 81 -5.14 -8.74 15.93
N LYS A 82 -5.93 -7.66 15.91
CA LYS A 82 -7.31 -7.69 16.41
C LYS A 82 -8.19 -8.62 15.54
N PRO A 83 -9.13 -9.37 16.14
CA PRO A 83 -10.05 -10.23 15.41
C PRO A 83 -10.75 -9.49 14.27
N GLY A 84 -10.85 -10.10 13.09
CA GLY A 84 -11.53 -9.53 11.93
C GLY A 84 -10.77 -8.42 11.17
N ARG A 85 -9.68 -7.85 11.71
CA ARG A 85 -8.93 -6.76 11.07
C ARG A 85 -7.92 -7.23 10.03
N LYS A 86 -7.46 -8.48 10.10
CA LYS A 86 -6.53 -9.06 9.12
C LYS A 86 -7.21 -9.29 7.76
N ALA A 87 -6.53 -8.94 6.67
CA ALA A 87 -6.92 -9.30 5.31
C ALA A 87 -6.41 -10.71 4.95
N SER A 88 -7.19 -11.50 4.21
CA SER A 88 -6.72 -12.81 3.76
C SER A 88 -5.73 -12.67 2.60
N LEU A 89 -4.67 -13.49 2.58
CA LEU A 89 -3.63 -13.39 1.54
C LEU A 89 -4.20 -13.60 0.13
N LYS A 90 -5.15 -14.53 -0.02
CA LYS A 90 -5.85 -14.79 -1.29
C LYS A 90 -6.58 -13.54 -1.78
N TRP A 91 -7.33 -12.87 -0.90
CA TRP A 91 -8.08 -11.65 -1.22
C TRP A 91 -7.16 -10.49 -1.60
N VAL A 92 -6.03 -10.33 -0.90
CA VAL A 92 -5.04 -9.30 -1.22
C VAL A 92 -4.40 -9.52 -2.59
N LYS A 93 -4.02 -10.76 -2.91
CA LYS A 93 -3.44 -11.14 -4.21
C LYS A 93 -4.43 -10.90 -5.36
N GLN A 94 -5.68 -11.33 -5.20
CA GLN A 94 -6.74 -11.09 -6.20
C GLN A 94 -6.95 -9.60 -6.51
N ARG A 95 -6.69 -8.72 -5.55
CA ARG A 95 -6.81 -7.26 -5.71
C ARG A 95 -5.52 -6.58 -6.16
N GLY A 96 -4.43 -7.30 -6.33
CA GLY A 96 -3.15 -6.72 -6.75
C GLY A 96 -2.45 -5.87 -5.69
N LEU A 97 -2.84 -5.99 -4.41
CA LEU A 97 -2.35 -5.13 -3.33
C LEU A 97 -1.17 -5.76 -2.57
N ARG A 98 -0.37 -6.58 -3.27
CA ARG A 98 0.79 -7.26 -2.67
C ARG A 98 1.83 -6.27 -2.12
N ALA A 99 1.97 -5.11 -2.75
CA ALA A 99 2.90 -4.05 -2.32
C ALA A 99 2.58 -3.48 -0.93
N LEU A 100 1.30 -3.48 -0.53
CA LEU A 100 0.82 -3.01 0.77
C LEU A 100 0.90 -4.09 1.87
N LEU A 101 1.36 -5.30 1.55
CA LEU A 101 1.49 -6.35 2.54
C LEU A 101 2.65 -6.05 3.49
N VAL A 102 2.29 -5.78 4.74
CA VAL A 102 3.25 -5.83 5.83
C VAL A 102 3.46 -7.30 6.23
N LYS A 103 4.68 -7.81 5.99
CA LYS A 103 5.10 -9.09 6.56
C LYS A 103 5.24 -8.94 8.07
N ALA A 104 4.49 -9.75 8.82
CA ALA A 104 4.52 -9.76 10.28
C ALA A 104 5.85 -10.30 10.86
N PHE A 105 6.64 -11.03 10.05
CA PHE A 105 7.86 -11.75 10.47
C PHE A 105 9.13 -11.40 9.68
N GLU A 106 9.17 -10.23 9.03
CA GLU A 106 10.44 -9.57 8.67
C GLU A 106 10.80 -8.53 9.74
#